data_AF-A0A1M5LF05-F1
#
_entry.id   AF-A0A1M5LF05-F1
#
_cell.length_a   1.000
_cell.length_b   1.000
_cell.length_c   1.000
_cell.angle_alpha   90.00
_cell.angle_beta   90.00
_cell.angle_gamma   90.00
#
_symmetry.space_group_name_H-M   'P 1'
#
loop_
_entity.id
_entity.type
_entity.pdbx_description
1 polymer ?
#
loop_
_entity_poly.entity_id
_entity_poly.type
_entity_poly.pdbx_seq_one_letter_code
_entity_poly.pdbx_strand_id
1 'polypeptide(L)'
;MQRQVLDYLYAQGELVFAVFPGSPAPCEALEKFALALNAGASFVVFDFSQKREGNTGIPLKDLFTRILNNDELQSLEGAKQAGLVFAGFGTLDITEEHFRTFYHNLQLIKKMVPHTVGILPGDDPTALDEKILDIAKIVLVGGNSTDEAAAFIEDCAPLRKKNILWLLEKMPEKKRFPKCVKAIRKGSSKDIRKKVKGGIEGAAEALAECVQWISKEEILKKNPMEGLSRLFRNLFPLFLLVALLVPFIYPTSIETTHSNMRDRIPERNKLSVAPSFDYTFDGKENLRRIARYAIGRFNAVISDDKMIRQYLEETISENGYKGQGWESNALAVPPQGTVIKFSRPDNLGKTAADSIGAAWKYWTSILSDSIAYITEFYNERGIGGRKHNGIDLASRKGARILAPFSAKAYTSRDERGGVVIGLVREKDVMLFMHCDQLLYLDGQEVMQGDPIATVGMTGHTTGPHAHVVTGVIDRRGNNRIGNVKYKVIDPIAWYYKFKPNNP
;
A
#
# COMPACT_ATOMS: atom_id res chain seq x y z
N MET A 1 3.55 18.19 -17.79
CA MET A 1 4.81 18.43 -18.51
C MET A 1 5.57 17.13 -18.63
N GLN A 2 5.64 16.58 -19.83
CA GLN A 2 6.48 15.42 -20.12
C GLN A 2 7.95 15.82 -19.94
N ARG A 3 8.81 14.88 -19.51
CA ARG A 3 10.25 15.11 -19.26
C ARG A 3 10.95 15.79 -20.45
N GLN A 4 10.59 15.40 -21.67
CA GLN A 4 11.12 15.99 -22.91
C GLN A 4 10.82 17.49 -23.04
N VAL A 5 9.63 17.95 -22.64
CA VAL A 5 9.28 19.39 -22.67
C VAL A 5 10.10 20.17 -21.65
N LEU A 6 10.31 19.60 -20.46
CA LEU A 6 11.16 20.22 -19.44
C LEU A 6 12.61 20.33 -19.89
N ASP A 7 13.14 19.27 -20.50
CA ASP A 7 14.50 19.24 -21.03
C ASP A 7 14.64 20.24 -22.20
N TYR A 8 13.63 20.33 -23.08
CA TYR A 8 13.58 21.32 -24.16
C TYR A 8 13.57 22.77 -23.63
N LEU A 9 12.75 23.08 -22.62
CA LEU A 9 12.68 24.41 -22.03
C LEU A 9 13.97 24.79 -21.31
N TYR A 10 14.64 23.83 -20.67
CA TYR A 10 15.97 24.05 -20.09
C TYR A 10 17.01 24.31 -21.18
N ALA A 11 16.97 23.58 -22.29
CA ALA A 11 17.90 23.72 -23.42
C ALA A 11 17.81 25.08 -24.14
N GLN A 12 16.77 25.89 -23.89
CA GLN A 12 16.71 27.30 -24.35
C GLN A 12 17.80 28.18 -23.74
N GLY A 13 18.50 27.70 -22.71
CA GLY A 13 19.69 28.36 -22.20
C GLY A 13 19.42 29.44 -21.16
N GLU A 14 20.43 29.72 -20.35
CA GLU A 14 20.34 30.72 -19.28
C GLU A 14 21.67 31.41 -19.04
N LEU A 15 21.61 32.54 -18.32
CA LEU A 15 22.78 33.27 -17.87
C LEU A 15 22.89 33.09 -16.36
N VAL A 16 23.97 32.44 -15.94
CA VAL A 16 24.32 32.23 -14.54
C VAL A 16 25.41 33.22 -14.19
N PHE A 17 25.22 34.01 -13.13
CA PHE A 17 26.29 34.90 -12.69
C PHE A 17 27.10 34.29 -11.56
N ALA A 18 28.35 34.71 -11.43
CA ALA A 18 29.22 34.39 -10.32
C ALA A 18 29.89 35.64 -9.79
N VAL A 19 29.96 35.75 -8.47
CA VAL A 19 30.67 36.84 -7.78
C VAL A 19 31.52 36.26 -6.66
N PHE A 20 32.73 36.81 -6.51
CA PHE A 20 33.72 36.36 -5.53
C PHE A 20 34.24 37.57 -4.72
N PRO A 21 33.45 38.11 -3.78
CA PRO A 21 33.86 39.29 -3.03
C PRO A 21 35.16 39.07 -2.26
N GLY A 22 36.06 40.08 -2.28
CA GLY A 22 37.34 40.04 -1.58
C GLY A 22 38.39 39.07 -2.14
N SER A 23 38.13 38.48 -3.32
CA SER A 23 39.07 37.56 -3.97
C SER A 23 38.97 37.65 -5.50
N PRO A 24 40.05 37.33 -6.24
CA PRO A 24 39.93 37.19 -7.69
C PRO A 24 39.00 36.03 -8.04
N ALA A 25 38.20 36.19 -9.09
CA ALA A 25 37.33 35.12 -9.58
C ALA A 25 38.18 33.98 -10.17
N PRO A 26 37.93 32.71 -9.81
CA PRO A 26 38.65 31.55 -10.35
C PRO A 26 38.21 31.27 -11.80
N CYS A 27 38.79 32.02 -12.74
CA CYS A 27 38.34 32.06 -14.13
C CYS A 27 38.36 30.69 -14.82
N GLU A 28 39.45 29.92 -14.68
CA GLU A 28 39.55 28.59 -15.27
C GLU A 28 38.47 27.63 -14.74
N ALA A 29 38.13 27.71 -13.45
CA ALA A 29 37.11 26.88 -12.86
C ALA A 29 35.70 27.28 -13.34
N LEU A 30 35.46 28.57 -13.54
CA LEU A 30 34.22 29.10 -14.11
C LEU A 30 34.06 28.72 -15.59
N GLU A 31 35.14 28.68 -16.35
CA GLU A 31 35.15 28.20 -17.74
C GLU A 31 34.86 26.70 -17.82
N LYS A 32 35.49 25.88 -16.98
CA LYS A 32 35.15 24.45 -16.84
C LYS A 32 33.69 24.23 -16.45
N PHE A 33 33.17 25.06 -15.55
CA PHE A 33 31.76 25.04 -15.17
C PHE A 33 30.84 25.45 -16.33
N ALA A 34 31.17 26.52 -17.06
CA ALA A 34 30.41 26.96 -18.23
C ALA A 34 30.43 25.90 -19.35
N LEU A 35 31.54 25.19 -19.51
CA LEU A 35 31.68 24.05 -20.43
C LEU A 35 30.80 22.87 -19.99
N ALA A 36 30.78 22.55 -18.70
CA ALA A 36 29.95 21.49 -18.13
C ALA A 36 28.43 21.79 -18.28
N LEU A 37 28.01 23.06 -18.14
CA LEU A 37 26.62 23.48 -18.37
C LEU A 37 26.13 23.17 -19.80
N ASN A 38 27.05 23.17 -20.78
CA ASN A 38 26.78 22.85 -22.18
C ASN A 38 27.26 21.45 -22.57
N ALA A 39 27.32 20.52 -21.61
CA ALA A 39 27.69 19.12 -21.82
C ALA A 39 29.05 18.91 -22.55
N GLY A 40 30.01 19.81 -22.33
CA GLY A 40 31.35 19.69 -22.90
C GLY A 40 31.54 20.26 -24.31
N ALA A 41 30.49 20.83 -24.92
CA ALA A 41 30.57 21.25 -26.32
C ALA A 41 31.32 22.58 -26.56
N SER A 42 31.00 23.60 -25.76
CA SER A 42 31.58 24.95 -25.83
C SER A 42 31.19 25.74 -24.58
N PHE A 43 31.75 26.92 -24.38
CA PHE A 43 31.36 27.82 -23.31
C PHE A 43 31.38 29.29 -23.76
N VAL A 44 30.58 30.10 -23.08
CA VAL A 44 30.65 31.57 -23.17
C VAL A 44 30.75 32.15 -21.77
N VAL A 45 31.74 33.00 -21.56
CA VAL A 45 31.91 33.79 -20.34
C VAL A 45 31.88 35.28 -20.65
N PHE A 46 31.03 36.02 -19.94
CA PHE A 46 31.00 37.48 -19.95
C PHE A 46 31.67 38.01 -18.68
N ASP A 47 32.81 38.67 -18.80
CA ASP A 47 33.56 39.19 -17.67
C ASP A 47 33.33 40.70 -17.46
N PHE A 48 32.51 41.01 -16.46
CA PHE A 48 32.21 42.39 -16.05
C PHE A 48 33.20 42.93 -15.01
N SER A 49 34.13 42.09 -14.51
CA SER A 49 35.09 42.50 -13.48
C SER A 49 36.24 43.36 -14.02
N GLN A 50 36.46 43.33 -15.35
CA GLN A 50 37.55 44.03 -16.05
C GLN A 50 38.97 43.58 -15.64
N LYS A 51 39.10 42.40 -15.01
CA LYS A 51 40.38 41.90 -14.50
C LYS A 51 41.19 41.07 -15.52
N ARG A 52 40.67 40.86 -16.73
CA ARG A 52 41.33 40.10 -17.81
C ARG A 52 40.91 40.58 -19.20
N GLU A 53 41.68 40.17 -20.20
CA GLU A 53 41.37 40.37 -21.62
C GLU A 53 40.48 39.24 -22.16
N GLY A 54 39.63 39.58 -23.12
CA GLY A 54 38.77 38.62 -23.82
C GLY A 54 39.47 38.01 -25.02
N ASN A 55 39.00 36.85 -25.47
CA ASN A 55 39.59 36.14 -26.63
C ASN A 55 38.77 36.29 -27.92
N THR A 56 37.64 37.02 -27.87
CA THR A 56 36.70 37.15 -29.00
C THR A 56 37.08 38.27 -29.97
N GLY A 57 37.98 39.18 -29.59
CA GLY A 57 38.25 40.42 -30.32
C GLY A 57 37.11 41.44 -30.28
N ILE A 58 36.00 41.13 -29.61
CA ILE A 58 34.84 42.01 -29.43
C ILE A 58 34.76 42.37 -27.95
N PRO A 59 34.98 43.64 -27.56
CA PRO A 59 34.84 44.07 -26.18
C PRO A 59 33.42 43.83 -25.65
N LEU A 60 33.29 43.47 -24.38
CA LEU A 60 32.00 43.27 -23.73
C LEU A 60 31.15 44.55 -23.77
N LYS A 61 31.78 45.72 -23.72
CA LYS A 61 31.12 47.02 -23.87
C LYS A 61 30.35 47.13 -25.20
N ASP A 62 30.91 46.61 -26.29
CA ASP A 62 30.31 46.69 -27.62
C ASP A 62 28.99 45.93 -27.70
N LEU A 63 28.85 44.87 -26.90
CA LEU A 63 27.59 44.12 -26.84
C LEU A 63 26.44 44.97 -26.29
N PHE A 64 26.71 46.07 -25.58
CA PHE A 64 25.71 47.00 -25.07
C PHE A 64 25.44 48.19 -26.01
N THR A 65 26.40 48.54 -26.87
CA THR A 65 26.32 49.77 -27.68
C THR A 65 25.87 49.53 -29.12
N ARG A 66 26.06 48.31 -29.66
CA ARG A 66 25.67 47.98 -31.03
C ARG A 66 25.24 46.51 -31.18
N ILE A 67 24.43 46.22 -32.19
CA ILE A 67 24.05 44.85 -32.55
C ILE A 67 25.19 44.19 -33.33
N LEU A 68 25.49 42.93 -33.02
CA LEU A 68 26.48 42.14 -33.75
C LEU A 68 26.03 41.88 -35.19
N ASN A 69 26.94 42.06 -36.14
CA ASN A 69 26.66 41.76 -37.55
C ASN A 69 26.87 40.27 -37.87
N ASN A 70 26.47 39.85 -39.07
CA ASN A 70 26.53 38.44 -39.47
C ASN A 70 27.97 37.90 -39.55
N ASP A 71 28.94 38.72 -39.99
CA ASP A 71 30.34 38.30 -40.13
C ASP A 71 30.98 38.07 -38.75
N GLU A 72 30.67 38.93 -37.78
CA GLU A 72 31.07 38.77 -36.38
C GLU A 72 30.46 37.50 -35.78
N LEU A 73 29.17 37.24 -36.02
CA LEU A 73 28.53 36.01 -35.55
C LEU A 73 29.15 34.76 -36.17
N GLN A 74 29.50 34.80 -37.46
CA GLN A 74 30.14 33.67 -38.15
C GLN A 74 31.56 33.42 -37.62
N SER A 75 32.30 34.49 -37.32
CA SER A 75 33.62 34.42 -36.67
C SER A 75 33.53 33.78 -35.28
N LEU A 76 32.57 34.23 -34.46
CA LEU A 76 32.31 33.67 -33.13
C LEU A 76 31.92 32.19 -33.21
N GLU A 77 31.06 31.81 -34.17
CA GLU A 77 30.65 30.42 -34.39
C GLU A 77 31.84 29.53 -34.78
N GLY A 78 32.78 30.03 -35.58
CA GLY A 78 34.02 29.34 -35.93
C GLY A 78 34.99 29.19 -34.75
N ALA A 79 35.06 30.19 -33.87
CA ALA A 79 35.94 30.19 -32.70
C ALA A 79 35.37 29.45 -31.48
N LYS A 80 34.08 29.06 -31.50
CA LYS A 80 33.37 28.55 -30.31
C LYS A 80 34.01 27.32 -29.67
N GLN A 81 34.71 26.47 -30.42
CA GLN A 81 35.36 25.27 -29.85
C GLN A 81 36.45 25.62 -28.83
N ALA A 82 37.10 26.78 -28.98
CA ALA A 82 38.07 27.30 -28.01
C ALA A 82 37.42 27.95 -26.78
N GLY A 83 36.10 28.13 -26.79
CA GLY A 83 35.34 28.90 -25.81
C GLY A 83 35.44 30.41 -26.06
N LEU A 84 34.36 31.13 -25.76
CA LEU A 84 34.25 32.56 -26.03
C LEU A 84 34.26 33.34 -24.70
N VAL A 85 35.22 34.24 -24.56
CA VAL A 85 35.38 35.11 -23.39
C VAL A 85 35.27 36.55 -23.84
N PHE A 86 34.16 37.20 -23.48
CA PHE A 86 33.96 38.63 -23.68
C PHE A 86 34.39 39.36 -22.42
N ALA A 87 35.37 40.25 -22.52
CA ALA A 87 35.83 41.11 -21.42
C ALA A 87 35.98 42.56 -21.89
N GLY A 88 36.44 43.46 -21.03
CA GLY A 88 36.59 44.88 -21.40
C GLY A 88 35.26 45.65 -21.41
N PHE A 89 34.45 45.48 -20.36
CA PHE A 89 33.22 46.26 -20.17
C PHE A 89 33.48 47.76 -19.98
N GLY A 90 34.55 48.11 -19.25
CA GLY A 90 34.89 49.50 -18.94
C GLY A 90 33.83 50.21 -18.08
N THR A 91 33.82 51.54 -18.12
CA THR A 91 32.75 52.35 -17.51
C THR A 91 31.64 52.58 -18.52
N LEU A 92 30.43 52.12 -18.21
CA LEU A 92 29.22 52.34 -19.01
C LEU A 92 28.03 52.58 -18.08
N ASP A 93 27.33 53.69 -18.25
CA ASP A 93 26.05 53.92 -17.60
C ASP A 93 24.93 53.21 -18.39
N ILE A 94 24.29 52.23 -17.77
CA ILE A 94 23.41 51.29 -18.47
C ILE A 94 22.00 51.88 -18.58
N THR A 95 21.77 52.61 -19.67
CA THR A 95 20.44 53.05 -20.09
C THR A 95 19.56 51.84 -20.47
N GLU A 96 18.26 52.05 -20.61
CA GLU A 96 17.35 50.99 -21.07
C GLU A 96 17.67 50.51 -22.50
N GLU A 97 18.11 51.42 -23.37
CA GLU A 97 18.53 51.09 -24.73
C GLU A 97 19.79 50.21 -24.75
N HIS A 98 20.80 50.56 -23.95
CA HIS A 98 22.02 49.74 -23.82
C HIS A 98 21.68 48.32 -23.37
N PHE A 99 20.79 48.19 -22.39
CA PHE A 99 20.34 46.89 -21.91
C PHE A 99 19.56 46.10 -22.96
N ARG A 100 18.68 46.75 -23.74
CA ARG A 100 17.93 46.10 -24.84
C ARG A 100 18.88 45.58 -25.92
N THR A 101 19.89 46.36 -26.30
CA THR A 101 20.92 45.96 -27.25
C THR A 101 21.72 44.76 -26.74
N PHE A 102 22.17 44.80 -25.49
CA PHE A 102 22.84 43.67 -24.86
C PHE A 102 21.96 42.43 -24.82
N TYR A 103 20.70 42.57 -24.41
CA TYR A 103 19.77 41.46 -24.36
C TYR A 103 19.55 40.84 -25.74
N HIS A 104 19.47 41.66 -26.80
CA HIS A 104 19.37 41.18 -28.18
C HIS A 104 20.61 40.36 -28.58
N ASN A 105 21.81 40.91 -28.37
CA ASN A 105 23.06 40.21 -28.65
C ASN A 105 23.20 38.92 -27.83
N LEU A 106 22.78 38.94 -26.57
CA LEU A 106 22.75 37.75 -25.71
C LEU A 106 21.85 36.66 -26.30
N GLN A 107 20.69 36.99 -26.87
CA GLN A 107 19.85 36.00 -27.56
C GLN A 107 20.54 35.42 -28.80
N LEU A 108 21.26 36.23 -29.57
CA LEU A 108 22.02 35.76 -30.72
C LEU A 108 23.13 34.79 -30.28
N ILE A 109 23.87 35.15 -29.24
CA ILE A 109 24.94 34.31 -28.68
C ILE A 109 24.37 33.00 -28.09
N LYS A 110 23.20 33.05 -27.45
CA LYS A 110 22.54 31.86 -26.90
C LYS A 110 22.12 30.83 -27.95
N LYS A 111 21.90 31.25 -29.20
CA LYS A 111 21.65 30.30 -30.30
C LYS A 111 22.88 29.45 -30.60
N MET A 112 24.08 29.99 -30.35
CA MET A 112 25.36 29.29 -30.54
C MET A 112 25.72 28.45 -29.31
N VAL A 113 25.63 29.05 -28.12
CA VAL A 113 25.94 28.43 -26.83
C VAL A 113 24.82 28.76 -25.83
N PRO A 114 23.90 27.82 -25.55
CA PRO A 114 22.69 28.12 -24.76
C PRO A 114 22.98 28.60 -23.34
N HIS A 115 23.85 27.91 -22.60
CA HIS A 115 24.16 28.25 -21.22
C HIS A 115 25.42 29.12 -21.16
N THR A 116 25.31 30.28 -20.54
CA THR A 116 26.37 31.29 -20.49
C THR A 116 26.65 31.66 -19.04
N VAL A 117 27.88 32.07 -18.74
CA VAL A 117 28.30 32.46 -17.39
C VAL A 117 28.75 33.92 -17.38
N GLY A 118 28.30 34.70 -16.42
CA GLY A 118 28.76 36.07 -16.19
C GLY A 118 29.61 36.17 -14.93
N ILE A 119 30.76 36.83 -15.00
CA ILE A 119 31.60 37.14 -13.84
C ILE A 119 31.32 38.58 -13.44
N LEU A 120 30.77 38.77 -12.25
CA LEU A 120 30.45 40.08 -11.71
C LEU A 120 31.63 40.67 -10.94
N PRO A 121 31.76 42.02 -10.88
CA PRO A 121 32.71 42.66 -9.98
C PRO A 121 32.38 42.33 -8.52
N GLY A 122 33.39 41.93 -7.76
CA GLY A 122 33.27 41.58 -6.33
C GLY A 122 33.76 42.68 -5.38
N ASP A 123 34.28 43.79 -5.92
CA ASP A 123 34.96 44.83 -5.13
C ASP A 123 33.96 45.88 -4.59
N ASP A 124 32.91 46.19 -5.35
CA ASP A 124 31.87 47.16 -4.98
C ASP A 124 30.45 46.61 -5.24
N PRO A 125 29.64 46.38 -4.20
CA PRO A 125 28.26 45.90 -4.34
C PRO A 125 27.32 46.92 -4.99
N THR A 126 27.69 48.22 -5.02
CA THR A 126 26.89 49.29 -5.65
C THR A 126 27.14 49.43 -7.14
N ALA A 127 28.28 48.95 -7.63
CA ALA A 127 28.61 48.89 -9.06
C ALA A 127 27.81 47.82 -9.83
N LEU A 128 27.00 47.01 -9.13
CA LEU A 128 26.13 46.02 -9.72
C LEU A 128 24.83 46.64 -10.23
N ASP A 129 24.71 46.77 -11.55
CA ASP A 129 23.50 47.24 -12.19
C ASP A 129 22.32 46.27 -11.97
N GLU A 130 21.18 46.78 -11.50
CA GLU A 130 19.98 45.97 -11.21
C GLU A 130 19.45 45.28 -12.46
N LYS A 131 19.55 45.89 -13.66
CA LYS A 131 19.07 45.32 -14.92
C LYS A 131 19.91 44.11 -15.35
N ILE A 132 21.23 44.15 -15.15
CA ILE A 132 22.11 43.00 -15.39
C ILE A 132 21.74 41.85 -14.46
N LEU A 133 21.47 42.14 -13.19
CA LEU A 133 21.02 41.11 -12.25
C LEU A 133 19.59 40.61 -12.53
N ASP A 134 18.76 41.36 -13.26
CA ASP A 134 17.41 40.94 -13.62
C ASP A 134 17.32 39.79 -14.62
N ILE A 135 18.33 39.66 -15.49
CA ILE A 135 18.47 38.50 -16.37
C ILE A 135 19.15 37.30 -15.70
N ALA A 136 19.71 37.50 -14.50
CA ALA A 136 20.29 36.44 -13.69
C ALA A 136 19.19 35.56 -13.09
N LYS A 137 19.18 34.28 -13.48
CA LYS A 137 18.32 33.29 -12.78
C LYS A 137 18.95 32.81 -11.49
N ILE A 138 20.25 32.53 -11.53
CA ILE A 138 21.05 31.99 -10.42
C ILE A 138 22.30 32.85 -10.29
N VAL A 139 22.69 33.15 -9.05
CA VAL A 139 23.96 33.82 -8.75
C VAL A 139 24.79 32.95 -7.81
N LEU A 140 25.94 32.51 -8.29
CA LEU A 140 26.96 31.82 -7.53
C LEU A 140 27.71 32.83 -6.66
N VAL A 141 27.83 32.57 -5.37
CA VAL A 141 28.61 33.41 -4.46
C VAL A 141 29.69 32.56 -3.81
N GLY A 142 30.94 32.90 -4.13
CA GLY A 142 32.14 32.29 -3.56
C GLY A 142 33.06 33.33 -2.94
N GLY A 143 34.29 32.92 -2.65
CA GLY A 143 35.36 33.79 -2.15
C GLY A 143 36.16 33.12 -1.03
N ASN A 144 37.16 33.85 -0.52
CA ASN A 144 38.04 33.35 0.53
C ASN A 144 37.49 33.60 1.94
N SER A 145 36.64 34.62 2.10
CA SER A 145 36.07 35.02 3.40
C SER A 145 34.55 34.92 3.39
N THR A 146 34.01 34.16 4.36
CA THR A 146 32.56 34.07 4.59
C THR A 146 31.95 35.41 4.97
N ASP A 147 32.67 36.22 5.76
CA ASP A 147 32.18 37.50 6.23
C ASP A 147 32.14 38.55 5.11
N GLU A 148 33.15 38.59 4.24
CA GLU A 148 33.18 39.52 3.10
C GLU A 148 32.09 39.20 2.08
N ALA A 149 31.96 37.92 1.71
CA ALA A 149 30.89 37.48 0.82
C ALA A 149 29.50 37.73 1.42
N ALA A 150 29.36 37.61 2.74
CA ALA A 150 28.09 37.86 3.42
C ALA A 150 27.76 39.35 3.52
N ALA A 151 28.74 40.20 3.83
CA ALA A 151 28.60 41.65 3.84
C ALA A 151 28.19 42.16 2.45
N PHE A 152 28.84 41.66 1.40
CA PHE A 152 28.51 42.01 0.01
C PHE A 152 27.03 41.76 -0.33
N ILE A 153 26.47 40.60 0.07
CA ILE A 153 25.04 40.30 -0.12
C ILE A 153 24.15 41.15 0.81
N GLU A 154 24.59 41.38 2.04
CA GLU A 154 23.86 42.19 3.04
C GLU A 154 23.67 43.64 2.56
N ASP A 155 24.60 44.15 1.74
CA ASP A 155 24.60 45.49 1.19
C ASP A 155 23.98 45.55 -0.22
N CYS A 156 24.12 44.52 -1.05
CA CYS A 156 23.54 44.49 -2.41
C CYS A 156 22.05 44.06 -2.43
N ALA A 157 21.13 45.04 -2.45
CA ALA A 157 19.69 44.76 -2.45
C ALA A 157 19.16 43.96 -3.65
N PRO A 158 19.57 44.24 -4.90
CA PRO A 158 19.15 43.46 -6.06
C PRO A 158 19.55 41.98 -5.96
N LEU A 159 20.78 41.71 -5.51
CA LEU A 159 21.30 40.34 -5.37
C LEU A 159 20.50 39.50 -4.38
N ARG A 160 20.01 40.10 -3.28
CA ARG A 160 19.17 39.40 -2.28
C ARG A 160 17.83 38.89 -2.80
N LYS A 161 17.36 39.39 -3.94
CA LYS A 161 16.12 38.95 -4.58
C LYS A 161 16.32 37.72 -5.48
N LYS A 162 17.58 37.32 -5.74
CA LYS A 162 17.93 36.23 -6.67
C LYS A 162 18.10 34.89 -5.96
N ASN A 163 18.13 33.82 -6.76
CA ASN A 163 18.48 32.49 -6.27
C ASN A 163 19.99 32.42 -6.02
N ILE A 164 20.39 32.73 -4.79
CA ILE A 164 21.79 32.69 -4.38
C ILE A 164 22.19 31.25 -4.11
N LEU A 165 23.26 30.85 -4.77
CA LEU A 165 23.92 29.59 -4.55
C LEU A 165 25.26 29.80 -3.84
N TRP A 166 25.29 29.45 -2.56
CA TRP A 166 26.42 29.71 -1.67
C TRP A 166 27.48 28.61 -1.79
N LEU A 167 28.69 28.98 -2.24
CA LEU A 167 29.79 28.05 -2.51
C LEU A 167 30.76 27.88 -1.32
N LEU A 168 30.78 28.80 -0.35
CA LEU A 168 31.69 28.69 0.79
C LEU A 168 31.24 27.59 1.77
N GLU A 169 32.23 26.96 2.42
CA GLU A 169 32.00 25.84 3.34
C GLU A 169 31.17 26.27 4.56
N LYS A 170 31.52 27.42 5.16
CA LYS A 170 30.84 27.97 6.33
C LYS A 170 29.65 28.82 5.91
N MET A 171 28.56 28.74 6.69
CA MET A 171 27.42 29.64 6.53
C MET A 171 27.69 30.94 7.27
N PRO A 172 27.16 32.07 6.76
CA PRO A 172 27.25 33.33 7.48
C PRO A 172 26.51 33.31 8.81
N GLU A 173 27.02 34.07 9.77
CA GLU A 173 26.41 34.20 11.08
C GLU A 173 25.07 34.94 10.99
N LYS A 174 23.97 34.23 11.30
CA LYS A 174 22.61 34.78 11.19
C LYS A 174 22.39 36.06 12.02
N LYS A 175 23.09 36.21 13.16
CA LYS A 175 22.96 37.39 14.02
C LYS A 175 23.56 38.64 13.36
N ARG A 176 24.66 38.47 12.61
CA ARG A 176 25.40 39.56 11.97
C ARG A 176 24.89 39.86 10.56
N PHE A 177 24.51 38.83 9.81
CA PHE A 177 24.07 38.95 8.41
C PHE A 177 22.67 38.33 8.18
N PRO A 178 21.61 38.88 8.80
CA PRO A 178 20.29 38.28 8.76
C PRO A 178 19.66 38.28 7.37
N LYS A 179 19.88 39.32 6.54
CA LYS A 179 19.27 39.41 5.21
C LYS A 179 19.97 38.46 4.24
N CYS A 180 21.30 38.37 4.31
CA CYS A 180 22.10 37.40 3.56
C CYS A 180 21.67 35.96 3.85
N VAL A 181 21.60 35.56 5.12
CA VAL A 181 21.17 34.19 5.50
C VAL A 181 19.75 33.90 5.00
N LYS A 182 18.85 34.89 5.03
CA LYS A 182 17.48 34.73 4.49
C LYS A 182 17.50 34.54 2.97
N ALA A 183 18.34 35.27 2.24
CA ALA A 183 18.48 35.13 0.78
C ALA A 183 19.04 33.76 0.40
N ILE A 184 20.12 33.30 1.06
CA ILE A 184 20.73 31.97 0.82
C ILE A 184 19.73 30.84 1.09
N ARG A 185 18.96 30.94 2.19
CA ARG A 185 17.98 29.89 2.58
C ARG A 185 16.77 29.79 1.65
N LYS A 186 16.43 30.86 0.92
CA LYS A 186 15.40 30.81 -0.11
C LYS A 186 15.87 30.03 -1.33
N GLY A 187 17.17 30.00 -1.61
CA GLY A 187 17.78 29.19 -2.67
C GLY A 187 18.03 27.74 -2.23
N SER A 188 18.13 26.83 -3.20
CA SER A 188 18.39 25.39 -3.01
C SER A 188 19.84 25.08 -2.58
N SER A 189 20.47 25.94 -1.76
CA SER A 189 21.90 25.93 -1.38
C SER A 189 22.32 24.84 -0.38
N LYS A 190 21.41 23.96 0.09
CA LYS A 190 21.76 22.98 1.13
C LYS A 190 22.57 21.79 0.61
N ASP A 191 22.22 21.27 -0.56
CA ASP A 191 22.85 20.04 -1.08
C ASP A 191 24.16 20.34 -1.81
N ILE A 192 24.30 21.52 -2.39
CA ILE A 192 25.49 21.88 -3.15
C ILE A 192 26.74 22.07 -2.28
N ARG A 193 26.58 22.63 -1.09
CA ARG A 193 27.71 22.87 -0.16
C ARG A 193 28.40 21.58 0.27
N LYS A 194 27.70 20.46 0.26
CA LYS A 194 28.30 19.13 0.51
C LYS A 194 29.13 18.64 -0.68
N LYS A 195 28.72 18.98 -1.91
CA LYS A 195 29.37 18.58 -3.16
C LYS A 195 30.57 19.47 -3.52
N VAL A 196 30.55 20.75 -3.16
CA VAL A 196 31.60 21.75 -3.47
C VAL A 196 32.62 21.88 -2.32
N LYS A 197 32.93 20.77 -1.64
CA LYS A 197 33.80 20.77 -0.46
C LYS A 197 35.24 21.10 -0.89
N GLY A 198 35.65 22.36 -0.74
CA GLY A 198 36.97 22.86 -1.16
C GLY A 198 36.96 23.92 -2.28
N GLY A 199 35.79 24.43 -2.68
CA GLY A 199 35.68 25.48 -3.70
C GLY A 199 35.28 24.95 -5.08
N ILE A 200 35.20 25.84 -6.07
CA ILE A 200 34.67 25.52 -7.41
C ILE A 200 35.67 24.69 -8.26
N GLU A 201 36.95 24.68 -7.91
CA GLU A 201 38.09 24.18 -8.72
C GLU A 201 38.12 22.66 -8.96
N GLY A 202 37.18 21.91 -8.36
CA GLY A 202 36.97 20.48 -8.65
C GLY A 202 35.51 20.05 -8.74
N ALA A 203 34.57 21.01 -8.81
CA ALA A 203 33.14 20.74 -8.67
C ALA A 203 32.31 21.22 -9.88
N ALA A 204 32.93 21.52 -11.01
CA ALA A 204 32.27 22.06 -12.21
C ALA A 204 31.06 21.22 -12.66
N GLU A 205 31.21 19.91 -12.79
CA GLU A 205 30.12 19.00 -13.22
C GLU A 205 28.99 18.94 -12.17
N ALA A 206 29.36 18.75 -10.91
CA ALA A 206 28.40 18.72 -9.80
C ALA A 206 27.62 20.03 -9.65
N LEU A 207 28.28 21.17 -9.92
CA LEU A 207 27.68 22.49 -9.93
C LEU A 207 26.72 22.66 -11.12
N ALA A 208 27.11 22.19 -12.31
CA ALA A 208 26.28 22.23 -13.51
C ALA A 208 25.01 21.38 -13.35
N GLU A 209 25.12 20.16 -12.80
CA GLU A 209 23.95 19.34 -12.46
C GLU A 209 23.00 20.08 -11.53
N CYS A 210 23.53 20.70 -10.48
CA CYS A 210 22.70 21.34 -9.48
C CYS A 210 21.99 22.58 -10.03
N VAL A 211 22.68 23.37 -10.87
CA VAL A 211 22.07 24.48 -11.62
C VAL A 211 20.97 23.97 -12.52
N GLN A 212 21.22 22.89 -13.27
CA GLN A 212 20.19 22.26 -14.11
C GLN A 212 18.96 21.86 -13.30
N TRP A 213 19.13 21.24 -12.14
CA TRP A 213 18.03 20.85 -11.25
C TRP A 213 17.22 22.05 -10.76
N ILE A 214 17.89 23.11 -10.30
CA ILE A 214 17.24 24.34 -9.82
C ILE A 214 16.45 25.00 -10.93
N SER A 215 17.04 25.13 -12.12
CA SER A 215 16.40 25.74 -13.28
C SER A 215 15.19 24.95 -13.74
N LYS A 216 15.28 23.60 -13.75
CA LYS A 216 14.14 22.72 -14.05
C LYS A 216 13.02 22.84 -13.02
N GLU A 217 13.36 22.94 -11.73
CA GLU A 217 12.38 23.17 -10.66
C GLU A 217 11.66 24.51 -10.85
N GLU A 218 12.38 25.57 -11.23
CA GLU A 218 11.78 26.88 -11.49
C GLU A 218 10.86 26.87 -12.72
N ILE A 219 11.26 26.18 -13.80
CA ILE A 219 10.42 25.98 -14.98
C ILE A 219 9.11 25.27 -14.59
N LEU A 220 9.19 24.23 -13.75
CA LEU A 220 8.02 23.51 -13.25
C LEU A 220 7.12 24.36 -12.34
N LYS A 221 7.70 25.25 -11.53
CA LYS A 221 6.92 26.20 -10.69
C LYS A 221 6.18 27.22 -11.53
N LYS A 222 6.80 27.74 -12.60
CA LYS A 222 6.20 28.70 -13.52
C LYS A 222 5.18 28.05 -14.47
N ASN A 223 5.37 26.76 -14.77
CA ASN A 223 4.49 25.97 -15.63
C ASN A 223 3.92 24.78 -14.83
N PRO A 224 3.07 25.02 -13.82
CA PRO A 224 2.52 23.95 -13.01
C PRO A 224 1.73 22.97 -13.88
N MET A 225 1.82 21.68 -13.55
CA MET A 225 1.02 20.65 -14.21
C MET A 225 -0.47 21.00 -14.07
N GLU A 226 -1.18 21.15 -15.19
CA GLU A 226 -2.62 21.40 -15.19
C GLU A 226 -3.43 20.09 -15.21
N GLY A 227 -4.71 20.18 -14.86
CA GLY A 227 -5.68 19.08 -14.97
C GLY A 227 -5.67 18.07 -13.83
N LEU A 228 -6.01 16.82 -14.16
CA LEU A 228 -6.32 15.72 -13.21
C LEU A 228 -5.17 15.43 -12.22
N SER A 229 -3.92 15.58 -12.68
CA SER A 229 -2.73 15.34 -11.85
C SER A 229 -2.58 16.33 -10.69
N ARG A 230 -2.93 17.61 -10.89
CA ARG A 230 -2.92 18.64 -9.84
C ARG A 230 -4.03 18.43 -8.84
N LEU A 231 -5.22 18.06 -9.33
CA LEU A 231 -6.38 17.71 -8.50
C LEU A 231 -6.03 16.54 -7.57
N PHE A 232 -5.49 15.46 -8.12
CA PHE A 232 -5.04 14.31 -7.35
C PHE A 232 -3.98 14.69 -6.32
N ARG A 233 -2.96 15.46 -6.69
CA ARG A 233 -1.89 15.82 -5.74
C ARG A 233 -2.38 16.69 -4.59
N ASN A 234 -3.34 17.57 -4.84
CA ASN A 234 -3.95 18.41 -3.81
C ASN A 234 -4.96 17.67 -2.93
N LEU A 235 -5.70 16.71 -3.49
CA LEU A 235 -6.70 15.92 -2.76
C LEU A 235 -6.11 14.67 -2.11
N PHE A 236 -4.94 14.19 -2.55
CA PHE A 236 -4.31 12.97 -2.01
C PHE A 236 -4.08 13.04 -0.50
N PRO A 237 -3.60 14.14 0.11
CA PRO A 237 -3.50 14.25 1.56
C PRO A 237 -4.86 14.11 2.25
N LEU A 238 -5.93 14.65 1.64
CA LEU A 238 -7.30 14.54 2.14
C LEU A 238 -7.82 13.10 2.03
N PHE A 239 -7.59 12.43 0.90
CA PHE A 239 -7.93 11.01 0.74
C PHE A 239 -7.16 10.11 1.71
N LEU A 240 -5.88 10.41 1.96
CA LEU A 240 -5.07 9.70 2.95
C LEU A 240 -5.62 9.91 4.37
N LEU A 241 -6.01 11.15 4.70
CA LEU A 241 -6.63 11.48 5.98
C LEU A 241 -7.96 10.73 6.15
N VAL A 242 -8.81 10.73 5.12
CA VAL A 242 -10.07 9.95 5.13
C VAL A 242 -9.77 8.46 5.30
N ALA A 243 -8.83 7.90 4.54
CA ALA A 243 -8.45 6.49 4.67
C ALA A 243 -7.90 6.14 6.06
N LEU A 244 -7.16 7.05 6.71
CA LEU A 244 -6.71 6.91 8.09
C LEU A 244 -7.84 7.00 9.11
N LEU A 245 -8.88 7.78 8.83
CA LEU A 245 -10.03 7.99 9.73
C LEU A 245 -11.10 6.92 9.58
N VAL A 246 -11.24 6.31 8.40
CA VAL A 246 -12.24 5.26 8.11
C VAL A 246 -12.22 4.12 9.15
N PRO A 247 -11.07 3.58 9.59
CA PRO A 247 -11.01 2.54 10.63
C PRO A 247 -11.54 2.97 12.01
N PHE A 248 -11.54 4.28 12.30
CA PHE A 248 -12.03 4.82 13.57
C PHE A 248 -13.52 5.15 13.53
N ILE A 249 -14.07 5.44 12.34
CA ILE A 249 -15.49 5.70 12.12
C ILE A 249 -16.25 4.36 11.98
N TYR A 250 -15.62 3.38 11.35
CA TYR A 250 -16.11 2.00 11.25
C TYR A 250 -15.11 1.09 11.94
N PRO A 251 -15.28 0.82 13.26
CA PRO A 251 -14.47 -0.18 13.94
C PRO A 251 -14.76 -1.53 13.29
N THR A 252 -13.90 -1.93 12.34
CA THR A 252 -13.91 -3.27 11.80
C THR A 252 -13.45 -4.19 12.92
N SER A 253 -14.31 -5.12 13.30
CA SER A 253 -13.92 -6.19 14.21
C SER A 253 -12.71 -6.90 13.58
N ILE A 254 -11.57 -6.88 14.26
CA ILE A 254 -10.39 -7.65 13.83
C ILE A 254 -10.83 -9.11 13.77
N GLU A 255 -11.00 -9.64 12.56
CA GLU A 255 -11.14 -11.08 12.37
C GLU A 255 -9.82 -11.70 12.80
N THR A 256 -9.86 -12.44 13.91
CA THR A 256 -8.72 -13.17 14.48
C THR A 256 -8.51 -14.52 13.79
N THR A 257 -9.19 -14.77 12.67
CA THR A 257 -9.01 -15.96 11.86
C THR A 257 -7.62 -15.93 11.21
N HIS A 258 -6.84 -16.99 11.44
CA HIS A 258 -5.51 -17.14 10.86
C HIS A 258 -5.54 -16.93 9.34
N SER A 259 -4.80 -15.93 8.85
CA SER A 259 -4.62 -15.68 7.43
C SER A 259 -3.93 -16.88 6.77
N ASN A 260 -4.69 -17.62 5.96
CA ASN A 260 -4.23 -18.76 5.17
C ASN A 260 -4.34 -18.43 3.67
N MET A 261 -3.63 -17.42 3.17
CA MET A 261 -3.58 -17.10 1.73
C MET A 261 -2.84 -18.15 0.86
N ARG A 262 -2.55 -19.33 1.40
CA ARG A 262 -1.97 -20.45 0.64
C ARG A 262 -3.04 -21.49 0.37
N ASP A 263 -3.29 -21.77 -0.90
CA ASP A 263 -4.11 -22.90 -1.35
C ASP A 263 -3.44 -24.23 -0.93
N ARG A 264 -4.04 -24.97 0.02
CA ARG A 264 -3.54 -26.27 0.49
C ARG A 264 -4.39 -27.44 -0.05
N ILE A 265 -5.22 -27.22 -1.06
CA ILE A 265 -6.00 -28.27 -1.74
C ILE A 265 -5.12 -29.46 -2.18
N PRO A 266 -3.89 -29.28 -2.71
CA PRO A 266 -3.03 -30.41 -3.08
C PRO A 266 -2.61 -31.28 -1.89
N GLU A 267 -2.34 -30.68 -0.74
CA GLU A 267 -1.97 -31.40 0.50
C GLU A 267 -3.19 -32.07 1.13
N ARG A 268 -4.36 -31.41 1.09
CA ARG A 268 -5.62 -31.97 1.57
C ARG A 268 -6.10 -33.14 0.70
N ASN A 269 -5.99 -33.05 -0.62
CA ASN A 269 -6.37 -34.14 -1.53
C ASN A 269 -5.47 -35.38 -1.35
N LYS A 270 -4.23 -35.20 -0.87
CA LYS A 270 -3.37 -36.30 -0.42
C LYS A 270 -3.84 -36.95 0.89
N LEU A 271 -4.60 -36.23 1.73
CA LEU A 271 -5.07 -36.68 3.04
C LEU A 271 -6.56 -37.11 3.05
N SER A 272 -7.34 -36.67 2.05
CA SER A 272 -8.76 -36.99 1.90
C SER A 272 -8.94 -38.27 1.10
N VAL A 273 -9.36 -39.32 1.79
CA VAL A 273 -9.63 -40.65 1.22
C VAL A 273 -10.83 -40.55 0.24
N ALA A 274 -10.53 -40.61 -1.06
CA ALA A 274 -11.40 -40.68 -2.25
C ALA A 274 -12.17 -39.39 -2.70
N PRO A 275 -12.12 -39.03 -4.02
CA PRO A 275 -12.81 -37.86 -4.62
C PRO A 275 -14.33 -38.04 -4.81
N SER A 276 -14.86 -39.18 -4.37
CA SER A 276 -16.27 -39.57 -4.48
C SER A 276 -16.55 -40.69 -3.47
N PHE A 277 -17.82 -40.96 -3.17
CA PHE A 277 -18.21 -42.14 -2.41
C PHE A 277 -19.50 -42.74 -2.97
N ASP A 278 -19.62 -44.06 -2.84
CA ASP A 278 -20.83 -44.77 -3.23
C ASP A 278 -21.75 -44.94 -2.02
N TYR A 279 -23.05 -44.76 -2.21
CA TYR A 279 -24.07 -45.01 -1.21
C TYR A 279 -25.10 -46.00 -1.73
N THR A 280 -25.35 -47.07 -0.96
CA THR A 280 -26.39 -48.05 -1.25
C THR A 280 -27.64 -47.72 -0.44
N PHE A 281 -28.75 -47.42 -1.12
CA PHE A 281 -30.01 -47.07 -0.50
C PHE A 281 -30.74 -48.29 0.04
N ASP A 282 -31.44 -48.11 1.16
CA ASP A 282 -32.19 -49.13 1.88
C ASP A 282 -33.71 -49.07 1.63
N GLY A 283 -34.17 -48.20 0.71
CA GLY A 283 -35.59 -47.95 0.46
C GLY A 283 -36.27 -47.03 1.48
N LYS A 284 -35.53 -46.50 2.47
CA LYS A 284 -36.04 -45.59 3.50
C LYS A 284 -35.30 -44.25 3.49
N GLU A 285 -34.03 -44.25 3.09
CA GLU A 285 -33.19 -43.06 3.10
C GLU A 285 -33.50 -42.08 1.98
N ASN A 286 -33.56 -40.80 2.35
CA ASN A 286 -33.88 -39.71 1.43
C ASN A 286 -32.63 -39.25 0.68
N LEU A 287 -32.72 -39.20 -0.64
CA LEU A 287 -31.65 -38.75 -1.53
C LEU A 287 -31.13 -37.34 -1.18
N ARG A 288 -32.03 -36.42 -0.81
CA ARG A 288 -31.67 -35.06 -0.36
C ARG A 288 -30.80 -35.07 0.88
N ARG A 289 -31.03 -36.00 1.82
CA ARG A 289 -30.21 -36.11 3.03
C ARG A 289 -28.78 -36.52 2.68
N ILE A 290 -28.62 -37.49 1.79
CA ILE A 290 -27.31 -37.93 1.33
C ILE A 290 -26.60 -36.80 0.57
N ALA A 291 -27.33 -36.03 -0.24
CA ALA A 291 -26.79 -34.83 -0.89
C ALA A 291 -26.34 -33.75 0.09
N ARG A 292 -27.13 -33.45 1.14
CA ARG A 292 -26.72 -32.52 2.21
C ARG A 292 -25.41 -32.98 2.87
N TYR A 293 -25.31 -34.27 3.18
CA TYR A 293 -24.08 -34.86 3.69
C TYR A 293 -22.91 -34.76 2.70
N ALA A 294 -23.13 -35.07 1.42
CA ALA A 294 -22.08 -35.02 0.40
C ALA A 294 -21.53 -33.58 0.21
N ILE A 295 -22.42 -32.59 0.08
CA ILE A 295 -22.04 -31.17 -0.01
C ILE A 295 -21.26 -30.73 1.23
N GLY A 296 -21.75 -31.09 2.42
CA GLY A 296 -21.07 -30.80 3.68
C GLY A 296 -19.69 -31.47 3.76
N ARG A 297 -19.59 -32.74 3.36
CA ARG A 297 -18.33 -33.51 3.37
C ARG A 297 -17.30 -32.91 2.43
N PHE A 298 -17.69 -32.51 1.22
CA PHE A 298 -16.74 -32.06 0.19
C PHE A 298 -16.35 -30.58 0.34
N ASN A 299 -17.29 -29.73 0.76
CA ASN A 299 -17.11 -28.28 0.76
C ASN A 299 -17.18 -27.67 2.16
N ALA A 300 -17.61 -28.39 3.21
CA ALA A 300 -17.80 -27.86 4.56
C ALA A 300 -18.73 -26.62 4.62
N VAL A 301 -19.75 -26.61 3.77
CA VAL A 301 -20.77 -25.54 3.66
C VAL A 301 -22.13 -26.08 4.12
N ILE A 302 -22.96 -25.20 4.67
CA ILE A 302 -24.38 -25.46 4.91
C ILE A 302 -25.12 -25.38 3.57
N SER A 303 -25.68 -26.50 3.13
CA SER A 303 -26.41 -26.58 1.87
C SER A 303 -27.78 -25.90 1.94
N ASP A 304 -28.06 -24.97 1.04
CA ASP A 304 -29.42 -24.47 0.78
C ASP A 304 -30.18 -25.33 -0.25
N ASP A 305 -31.46 -25.07 -0.42
CA ASP A 305 -32.32 -25.84 -1.34
C ASP A 305 -31.91 -25.71 -2.81
N LYS A 306 -31.32 -24.58 -3.22
CA LYS A 306 -30.85 -24.38 -4.60
C LYS A 306 -29.60 -25.23 -4.86
N MET A 307 -28.64 -25.20 -3.93
CA MET A 307 -27.44 -26.03 -3.97
C MET A 307 -27.77 -27.52 -4.05
N ILE A 308 -28.75 -27.97 -3.24
CA ILE A 308 -29.16 -29.37 -3.23
C ILE A 308 -29.78 -29.77 -4.56
N ARG A 309 -30.66 -28.94 -5.14
CA ARG A 309 -31.28 -29.24 -6.44
C ARG A 309 -30.22 -29.36 -7.53
N GLN A 310 -29.35 -28.36 -7.63
CA GLN A 310 -28.27 -28.34 -8.62
C GLN A 310 -27.34 -29.56 -8.47
N TYR A 311 -26.94 -29.87 -7.24
CA TYR A 311 -26.06 -31.01 -6.98
C TYR A 311 -26.73 -32.35 -7.28
N LEU A 312 -28.03 -32.49 -6.98
CA LEU A 312 -28.78 -33.70 -7.28
C LEU A 312 -28.98 -33.89 -8.78
N GLU A 313 -29.29 -32.82 -9.53
CA GLU A 313 -29.41 -32.87 -10.99
C GLU A 313 -28.11 -33.40 -11.62
N GLU A 314 -26.96 -32.90 -11.18
CA GLU A 314 -25.64 -33.34 -11.63
C GLU A 314 -25.35 -34.79 -11.21
N THR A 315 -25.56 -35.13 -9.93
CA THR A 315 -25.32 -36.48 -9.41
C THR A 315 -26.17 -37.53 -10.12
N ILE A 316 -27.46 -37.26 -10.34
CA ILE A 316 -28.39 -38.16 -11.02
C ILE A 316 -27.95 -38.38 -12.48
N SER A 317 -27.57 -37.29 -13.17
CA SER A 317 -27.04 -37.33 -14.53
C SER A 317 -25.75 -38.15 -14.66
N GLU A 318 -24.77 -37.92 -13.77
CA GLU A 318 -23.49 -38.65 -13.74
C GLU A 318 -23.67 -40.16 -13.53
N ASN A 319 -24.69 -40.55 -12.75
CA ASN A 319 -24.99 -41.95 -12.47
C ASN A 319 -25.89 -42.60 -13.55
N GLY A 320 -26.14 -41.91 -14.67
CA GLY A 320 -26.86 -42.46 -15.82
C GLY A 320 -28.38 -42.54 -15.64
N TYR A 321 -28.92 -41.96 -14.57
CA TYR A 321 -30.37 -41.87 -14.36
C TYR A 321 -30.88 -40.63 -15.12
N LYS A 322 -31.63 -40.82 -16.24
CA LYS A 322 -32.26 -39.69 -16.95
C LYS A 322 -33.59 -39.32 -16.29
N GLY A 323 -33.85 -38.02 -16.18
CA GLY A 323 -34.87 -37.39 -15.34
C GLY A 323 -36.29 -37.97 -15.40
N GLN A 324 -37.02 -37.70 -14.32
CA GLN A 324 -38.44 -38.00 -14.01
C GLN A 324 -38.80 -39.27 -13.22
N GLY A 325 -37.86 -40.16 -12.89
CA GLY A 325 -38.18 -41.35 -12.08
C GLY A 325 -38.37 -41.11 -10.57
N TRP A 326 -37.84 -40.00 -10.02
CA TRP A 326 -37.67 -39.81 -8.58
C TRP A 326 -38.34 -38.55 -8.02
N GLU A 327 -38.95 -37.74 -8.89
CA GLU A 327 -39.38 -36.38 -8.57
C GLU A 327 -40.78 -36.28 -7.96
N SER A 328 -41.52 -37.39 -7.88
CA SER A 328 -42.95 -37.30 -7.55
C SER A 328 -43.27 -37.00 -6.09
N ASN A 329 -42.28 -36.86 -5.19
CA ASN A 329 -42.49 -36.37 -3.83
C ASN A 329 -41.22 -35.69 -3.26
N ALA A 330 -41.41 -34.68 -2.41
CA ALA A 330 -40.36 -33.84 -1.81
C ALA A 330 -39.23 -34.59 -1.04
N LEU A 331 -39.35 -35.92 -0.89
CA LEU A 331 -38.46 -36.80 -0.15
C LEU A 331 -37.70 -37.84 -0.99
N ALA A 332 -37.79 -37.82 -2.34
CA ALA A 332 -37.10 -38.69 -3.32
C ALA A 332 -36.31 -39.85 -2.68
N VAL A 333 -37.00 -40.95 -2.35
CA VAL A 333 -36.43 -42.13 -1.68
C VAL A 333 -36.10 -43.17 -2.75
N PRO A 334 -34.82 -43.46 -3.03
CA PRO A 334 -34.44 -44.52 -3.96
C PRO A 334 -34.76 -45.91 -3.39
N PRO A 335 -35.12 -46.90 -4.22
CA PRO A 335 -35.41 -48.27 -3.84
C PRO A 335 -34.24 -48.89 -3.12
N GLN A 336 -34.57 -49.91 -2.37
CA GLN A 336 -33.58 -50.75 -1.74
C GLN A 336 -32.64 -51.35 -2.80
N GLY A 337 -31.34 -51.24 -2.55
CA GLY A 337 -30.28 -51.75 -3.43
C GLY A 337 -29.84 -50.76 -4.51
N THR A 338 -30.47 -49.59 -4.65
CA THR A 338 -29.97 -48.55 -5.56
C THR A 338 -28.61 -48.04 -5.09
N VAL A 339 -27.61 -48.05 -5.96
CA VAL A 339 -26.28 -47.49 -5.69
C VAL A 339 -26.13 -46.19 -6.46
N ILE A 340 -25.74 -45.12 -5.77
CA ILE A 340 -25.44 -43.81 -6.36
C ILE A 340 -24.05 -43.39 -5.90
N LYS A 341 -23.22 -43.01 -6.87
CA LYS A 341 -21.92 -42.39 -6.65
C LYS A 341 -22.08 -40.88 -6.47
N PHE A 342 -21.66 -40.38 -5.32
CA PHE A 342 -21.63 -38.95 -5.01
C PHE A 342 -20.23 -38.40 -5.26
N SER A 343 -20.10 -37.63 -6.34
CA SER A 343 -18.86 -36.95 -6.74
C SER A 343 -18.76 -35.58 -6.07
N ARG A 344 -17.53 -35.04 -5.96
CA ARG A 344 -17.33 -33.66 -5.53
C ARG A 344 -17.96 -32.68 -6.56
N PRO A 345 -18.77 -31.70 -6.13
CA PRO A 345 -19.29 -30.68 -7.03
C PRO A 345 -18.22 -29.65 -7.39
N ASP A 346 -17.91 -29.52 -8.68
CA ASP A 346 -16.98 -28.51 -9.20
C ASP A 346 -17.62 -27.11 -9.26
N ASN A 347 -18.95 -27.06 -9.29
CA ASN A 347 -19.76 -25.85 -9.44
C ASN A 347 -20.14 -25.18 -8.10
N LEU A 348 -19.93 -25.84 -6.96
CA LEU A 348 -20.16 -25.24 -5.64
C LEU A 348 -18.91 -24.49 -5.19
N GLY A 349 -19.09 -23.21 -4.82
CA GLY A 349 -18.01 -22.31 -4.43
C GLY A 349 -17.02 -22.92 -3.42
N LYS A 350 -15.75 -22.55 -3.56
CA LYS A 350 -14.69 -22.94 -2.62
C LYS A 350 -14.92 -22.24 -1.28
N THR A 351 -14.90 -22.98 -0.17
CA THR A 351 -14.83 -22.35 1.16
C THR A 351 -13.50 -21.62 1.34
N ALA A 352 -13.54 -20.50 2.06
CA ALA A 352 -12.40 -19.63 2.27
C ALA A 352 -11.24 -20.27 3.08
N ALA A 353 -11.41 -21.46 3.68
CA ALA A 353 -10.34 -22.10 4.46
C ALA A 353 -10.45 -23.64 4.58
N ASP A 354 -9.30 -24.31 4.45
CA ASP A 354 -9.13 -25.75 4.79
C ASP A 354 -9.30 -26.05 6.28
N SER A 355 -9.32 -25.02 7.14
CA SER A 355 -9.52 -25.16 8.59
C SER A 355 -10.94 -25.58 8.97
N ILE A 356 -11.96 -25.27 8.17
CA ILE A 356 -13.33 -25.66 8.51
C ILE A 356 -13.55 -27.15 8.29
N GLY A 357 -12.88 -27.78 7.31
CA GLY A 357 -13.06 -29.21 7.00
C GLY A 357 -12.67 -30.15 8.13
N ALA A 358 -11.57 -29.88 8.84
CA ALA A 358 -11.14 -30.68 9.97
C ALA A 358 -12.12 -30.58 11.16
N ALA A 359 -12.65 -29.37 11.41
CA ALA A 359 -13.68 -29.16 12.41
C ALA A 359 -15.00 -29.83 12.01
N TRP A 360 -15.43 -29.70 10.75
CA TRP A 360 -16.63 -30.34 10.21
C TRP A 360 -16.59 -31.85 10.44
N LYS A 361 -15.48 -32.51 10.08
CA LYS A 361 -15.29 -33.96 10.29
C LYS A 361 -15.38 -34.34 11.77
N TYR A 362 -14.76 -33.55 12.64
CA TYR A 362 -14.82 -33.78 14.08
C TYR A 362 -16.26 -33.70 14.59
N TRP A 363 -16.97 -32.60 14.27
CA TRP A 363 -18.33 -32.40 14.75
C TRP A 363 -19.30 -33.48 14.26
N THR A 364 -19.24 -33.86 12.99
CA THR A 364 -20.12 -34.92 12.46
C THR A 364 -19.78 -36.30 13.02
N SER A 365 -18.52 -36.57 13.39
CA SER A 365 -18.11 -37.84 14.02
C SER A 365 -18.61 -38.05 15.44
N ILE A 366 -19.12 -36.99 16.10
CA ILE A 366 -19.73 -37.09 17.43
C ILE A 366 -21.04 -37.90 17.37
N LEU A 367 -21.71 -37.93 16.23
CA LEU A 367 -22.90 -38.74 16.05
C LEU A 367 -22.51 -40.12 15.53
N SER A 368 -23.15 -41.16 16.03
CA SER A 368 -22.91 -42.55 15.59
C SER A 368 -23.38 -42.83 14.16
N ASP A 369 -23.97 -41.84 13.50
CA ASP A 369 -24.52 -41.92 12.16
C ASP A 369 -23.50 -41.37 11.15
N SER A 370 -23.00 -42.24 10.26
CA SER A 370 -21.96 -41.91 9.29
C SER A 370 -22.37 -40.87 8.23
N ILE A 371 -23.64 -40.47 8.23
CA ILE A 371 -24.26 -39.53 7.29
C ILE A 371 -24.74 -38.26 8.02
N ALA A 372 -24.20 -38.00 9.22
CA ALA A 372 -24.45 -36.75 9.93
C ALA A 372 -23.87 -35.55 9.19
N TYR A 373 -24.56 -34.40 9.24
CA TYR A 373 -24.12 -33.17 8.60
C TYR A 373 -24.51 -31.94 9.40
N ILE A 374 -23.80 -30.84 9.17
CA ILE A 374 -24.05 -29.57 9.85
C ILE A 374 -25.17 -28.80 9.12
N THR A 375 -26.19 -28.38 9.85
CA THR A 375 -27.29 -27.54 9.34
C THR A 375 -27.12 -26.07 9.66
N GLU A 376 -26.41 -25.74 10.73
CA GLU A 376 -26.20 -24.35 11.12
C GLU A 376 -24.90 -24.17 11.91
N PHE A 377 -24.15 -23.10 11.61
CA PHE A 377 -22.93 -22.71 12.32
C PHE A 377 -23.23 -21.65 13.37
N TYR A 378 -22.29 -21.47 14.30
CA TYR A 378 -22.35 -20.42 15.30
C TYR A 378 -22.47 -19.04 14.66
N ASN A 379 -23.40 -18.23 15.18
CA ASN A 379 -23.63 -16.88 14.71
C ASN A 379 -24.09 -15.97 15.85
N GLU A 380 -23.15 -15.20 16.40
CA GLU A 380 -23.38 -14.25 17.50
C GLU A 380 -24.15 -12.99 17.07
N ARG A 381 -24.03 -12.60 15.80
CA ARG A 381 -24.70 -11.42 15.22
C ARG A 381 -26.13 -11.73 14.79
N GLY A 382 -26.40 -13.01 14.51
CA GLY A 382 -27.69 -13.53 14.08
C GLY A 382 -28.04 -13.20 12.63
N ILE A 383 -28.98 -13.95 12.06
CA ILE A 383 -29.67 -13.63 10.79
C ILE A 383 -31.13 -13.35 11.16
N GLY A 384 -31.66 -12.18 10.80
CA GLY A 384 -33.03 -11.79 11.17
C GLY A 384 -33.26 -11.62 12.68
N GLY A 385 -32.21 -11.31 13.46
CA GLY A 385 -32.31 -11.11 14.91
C GLY A 385 -32.22 -12.38 15.76
N ARG A 386 -32.18 -13.58 15.16
CA ARG A 386 -31.96 -14.84 15.90
C ARG A 386 -30.48 -15.15 16.02
N LYS A 387 -29.95 -15.10 17.25
CA LYS A 387 -28.59 -15.55 17.57
C LYS A 387 -28.53 -17.08 17.65
N HIS A 388 -27.48 -17.67 17.09
CA HIS A 388 -27.20 -19.09 17.15
C HIS A 388 -25.92 -19.34 17.95
N ASN A 389 -26.06 -19.85 19.17
CA ASN A 389 -24.97 -19.93 20.15
C ASN A 389 -24.19 -21.27 20.09
N GLY A 390 -24.34 -22.04 19.02
CA GLY A 390 -23.79 -23.37 18.89
C GLY A 390 -23.66 -23.82 17.44
N ILE A 391 -23.55 -25.12 17.23
CA ILE A 391 -23.56 -25.77 15.92
C ILE A 391 -24.64 -26.85 15.90
N ASP A 392 -25.41 -26.91 14.81
CA ASP A 392 -26.50 -27.89 14.67
C ASP A 392 -26.05 -29.08 13.84
N LEU A 393 -26.08 -30.26 14.45
CA LEU A 393 -25.72 -31.53 13.83
C LEU A 393 -26.97 -32.34 13.52
N ALA A 394 -27.37 -32.35 12.25
CA ALA A 394 -28.51 -33.12 11.80
C ALA A 394 -28.16 -34.60 11.62
N SER A 395 -29.05 -35.45 12.12
CA SER A 395 -28.99 -36.90 11.98
C SER A 395 -30.38 -37.49 12.19
N ARG A 396 -30.53 -38.82 12.09
CA ARG A 396 -31.79 -39.50 12.41
C ARG A 396 -32.10 -39.36 13.89
N LYS A 397 -33.39 -39.20 14.21
CA LYS A 397 -33.88 -39.34 15.57
C LYS A 397 -33.44 -40.70 16.14
N GLY A 398 -32.92 -40.71 17.37
CA GLY A 398 -32.41 -41.90 18.04
C GLY A 398 -30.94 -42.23 17.76
N ALA A 399 -30.27 -41.54 16.82
CA ALA A 399 -28.83 -41.71 16.61
C ALA A 399 -28.07 -41.38 17.91
N ARG A 400 -27.04 -42.16 18.24
CA ARG A 400 -26.30 -41.95 19.50
C ARG A 400 -25.39 -40.74 19.36
N ILE A 401 -25.38 -39.92 20.40
CA ILE A 401 -24.42 -38.84 20.62
C ILE A 401 -23.28 -39.45 21.44
N LEU A 402 -22.07 -39.44 20.91
CA LEU A 402 -20.88 -40.02 21.53
C LEU A 402 -20.12 -38.95 22.30
N ALA A 403 -19.52 -39.29 23.44
CA ALA A 403 -18.71 -38.37 24.22
C ALA A 403 -17.44 -37.99 23.42
N PRO A 404 -17.25 -36.71 23.06
CA PRO A 404 -16.06 -36.27 22.33
C PRO A 404 -14.76 -36.41 23.13
N PHE A 405 -14.85 -36.47 24.46
CA PHE A 405 -13.74 -36.60 25.39
C PHE A 405 -14.24 -37.10 26.74
N SER A 406 -13.35 -37.66 27.56
CA SER A 406 -13.68 -38.06 28.93
C SER A 406 -13.95 -36.84 29.81
N ALA A 407 -15.05 -36.87 30.56
CA ALA A 407 -15.53 -35.72 31.33
C ALA A 407 -16.56 -36.14 32.38
N LYS A 408 -16.90 -35.21 33.28
CA LYS A 408 -18.07 -35.34 34.13
C LYS A 408 -19.32 -34.85 33.41
N ALA A 409 -20.33 -35.70 33.31
CA ALA A 409 -21.62 -35.37 32.71
C ALA A 409 -22.57 -34.71 33.73
N TYR A 410 -23.32 -33.74 33.25
CA TYR A 410 -24.41 -33.09 33.97
C TYR A 410 -25.63 -33.05 33.08
N THR A 411 -26.81 -33.17 33.65
CA THR A 411 -28.06 -33.19 32.89
C THR A 411 -28.93 -32.01 33.28
N SER A 412 -29.68 -31.48 32.33
CA SER A 412 -30.66 -30.44 32.58
C SER A 412 -31.82 -30.54 31.61
N ARG A 413 -32.92 -29.87 31.94
CA ARG A 413 -34.06 -29.72 31.04
C ARG A 413 -34.59 -28.29 31.12
N ASP A 414 -34.82 -27.68 29.97
CA ASP A 414 -35.46 -26.38 29.85
C ASP A 414 -36.37 -26.32 28.62
N GLU A 415 -37.21 -25.29 28.53
CA GLU A 415 -38.21 -25.14 27.46
C GLU A 415 -37.57 -25.04 26.07
N ARG A 416 -36.44 -24.32 25.97
CA ARG A 416 -35.78 -24.06 24.69
C ARG A 416 -34.88 -25.22 24.29
N GLY A 417 -34.05 -25.71 25.20
CA GLY A 417 -33.09 -26.79 24.97
C GLY A 417 -33.65 -28.20 25.06
N GLY A 418 -34.86 -28.36 25.59
CA GLY A 418 -35.43 -29.68 25.80
C GLY A 418 -34.59 -30.48 26.78
N VAL A 419 -34.25 -31.72 26.42
CA VAL A 419 -33.33 -32.57 27.18
C VAL A 419 -31.89 -32.22 26.83
N VAL A 420 -31.11 -31.89 27.85
CA VAL A 420 -29.73 -31.42 27.70
C VAL A 420 -28.77 -32.30 28.51
N ILE A 421 -27.65 -32.65 27.89
CA ILE A 421 -26.49 -33.24 28.58
C ILE A 421 -25.26 -32.36 28.35
N GLY A 422 -24.56 -32.05 29.43
CA GLY A 422 -23.37 -31.23 29.45
C GLY A 422 -22.16 -31.99 29.96
N LEU A 423 -21.07 -31.97 29.19
CA LEU A 423 -19.78 -32.52 29.56
C LEU A 423 -18.88 -31.41 30.07
N VAL A 424 -18.28 -31.63 31.24
CA VAL A 424 -17.42 -30.65 31.91
C VAL A 424 -16.10 -31.32 32.25
N ARG A 425 -15.00 -30.74 31.78
CA ARG A 425 -13.64 -31.07 32.20
C ARG A 425 -12.86 -29.78 32.47
N GLU A 426 -11.69 -29.87 33.10
CA GLU A 426 -10.90 -28.77 33.71
C GLU A 426 -11.10 -27.34 33.19
N LYS A 427 -11.10 -27.13 31.86
CA LYS A 427 -11.07 -25.79 31.24
C LYS A 427 -12.25 -25.50 30.32
N ASP A 428 -13.06 -26.49 29.97
CA ASP A 428 -14.05 -26.40 28.91
C ASP A 428 -15.33 -27.20 29.20
N VAL A 429 -16.41 -26.72 28.56
CA VAL A 429 -17.77 -27.26 28.66
C VAL A 429 -18.30 -27.51 27.26
N MET A 430 -18.98 -28.63 27.08
CA MET A 430 -19.75 -28.91 25.87
C MET A 430 -21.16 -29.37 26.23
N LEU A 431 -22.18 -28.73 25.67
CA LEU A 431 -23.58 -29.11 25.87
C LEU A 431 -24.16 -29.69 24.59
N PHE A 432 -25.02 -30.67 24.74
CA PHE A 432 -25.86 -31.25 23.70
C PHE A 432 -27.33 -31.03 24.08
N MET A 433 -28.05 -30.32 23.24
CA MET A 433 -29.46 -29.97 23.43
C MET A 433 -30.34 -30.71 22.42
N HIS A 434 -31.65 -30.66 22.66
CA HIS A 434 -32.69 -31.34 21.87
C HIS A 434 -32.62 -32.88 21.90
N CYS A 435 -31.97 -33.47 22.92
CA CYS A 435 -31.82 -34.92 23.01
C CYS A 435 -33.19 -35.63 23.14
N ASP A 436 -33.31 -36.85 22.65
CA ASP A 436 -34.52 -37.67 22.84
C ASP A 436 -34.45 -38.38 24.19
N GLN A 437 -33.33 -39.04 24.45
CA GLN A 437 -33.06 -39.78 25.68
C GLN A 437 -31.65 -39.51 26.19
N LEU A 438 -31.50 -39.49 27.51
CA LEU A 438 -30.20 -39.50 28.20
C LEU A 438 -29.81 -40.95 28.44
N LEU A 439 -28.55 -41.29 28.17
CA LEU A 439 -27.99 -42.62 28.42
C LEU A 439 -27.08 -42.64 29.66
N TYR A 440 -26.99 -41.49 30.34
CA TYR A 440 -26.09 -41.23 31.47
C TYR A 440 -26.81 -40.45 32.57
N LEU A 441 -26.31 -40.60 33.80
CA LEU A 441 -26.85 -39.95 34.99
C LEU A 441 -26.14 -38.62 35.29
N ASP A 442 -26.85 -37.75 36.01
CA ASP A 442 -26.27 -36.50 36.49
C ASP A 442 -25.06 -36.76 37.42
N GLY A 443 -23.94 -36.12 37.13
CA GLY A 443 -22.70 -36.26 37.87
C GLY A 443 -21.86 -37.50 37.53
N GLN A 444 -22.27 -38.31 36.55
CA GLN A 444 -21.52 -39.51 36.13
C GLN A 444 -20.27 -39.14 35.32
N GLU A 445 -19.14 -39.83 35.56
CA GLU A 445 -17.96 -39.74 34.70
C GLU A 445 -18.18 -40.54 33.41
N VAL A 446 -17.81 -39.96 32.27
CA VAL A 446 -17.92 -40.57 30.94
C VAL A 446 -16.54 -40.70 30.31
N MET A 447 -16.33 -41.73 29.49
CA MET A 447 -15.13 -41.90 28.68
C MET A 447 -15.35 -41.41 27.26
N GLN A 448 -14.28 -40.97 26.60
CA GLN A 448 -14.33 -40.64 25.18
C GLN A 448 -14.88 -41.81 24.36
N GLY A 449 -15.86 -41.51 23.50
CA GLY A 449 -16.54 -42.49 22.64
C GLY A 449 -17.82 -43.09 23.25
N ASP A 450 -18.08 -42.87 24.53
CA ASP A 450 -19.27 -43.42 25.19
C ASP A 450 -20.57 -42.82 24.62
N PRO A 451 -21.63 -43.60 24.40
CA PRO A 451 -22.92 -43.06 23.96
C PRO A 451 -23.64 -42.37 25.11
N ILE A 452 -23.66 -41.03 25.13
CA ILE A 452 -24.14 -40.22 26.25
C ILE A 452 -25.62 -39.84 26.18
N ALA A 453 -26.16 -39.73 24.97
CA ALA A 453 -27.55 -39.38 24.71
C ALA A 453 -27.93 -39.82 23.29
N THR A 454 -29.19 -39.58 22.89
CA THR A 454 -29.66 -39.79 21.53
C THR A 454 -30.19 -38.50 20.91
N VAL A 455 -29.97 -38.33 19.61
CA VAL A 455 -30.49 -37.21 18.81
C VAL A 455 -32.02 -37.20 18.88
N GLY A 456 -32.60 -36.05 19.19
CA GLY A 456 -34.03 -35.93 19.40
C GLY A 456 -34.65 -34.71 18.76
N MET A 457 -35.84 -34.40 19.28
CA MET A 457 -36.64 -33.24 18.90
C MET A 457 -37.29 -32.58 20.11
N THR A 458 -36.65 -32.68 21.29
CA THR A 458 -37.19 -32.05 22.51
C THR A 458 -36.87 -30.56 22.54
N GLY A 459 -37.72 -29.75 23.18
CA GLY A 459 -37.55 -28.29 23.22
C GLY A 459 -37.90 -27.61 21.89
N HIS A 460 -37.29 -26.48 21.59
CA HIS A 460 -37.60 -25.66 20.42
C HIS A 460 -36.76 -26.07 19.20
N THR A 461 -37.30 -26.95 18.37
CA THR A 461 -36.62 -27.48 17.18
C THR A 461 -37.61 -27.78 16.05
N THR A 462 -37.17 -27.66 14.80
CA THR A 462 -37.96 -27.92 13.59
C THR A 462 -37.68 -29.29 12.96
N GLY A 463 -36.67 -30.02 13.44
CA GLY A 463 -36.27 -31.32 12.90
C GLY A 463 -35.22 -32.02 13.76
N PRO A 464 -35.01 -33.34 13.58
CA PRO A 464 -34.03 -34.09 14.36
C PRO A 464 -32.59 -33.57 14.19
N HIS A 465 -32.01 -33.04 15.28
CA HIS A 465 -30.62 -32.61 15.33
C HIS A 465 -30.11 -32.56 16.78
N ALA A 466 -28.79 -32.54 16.96
CA ALA A 466 -28.15 -32.17 18.22
C ALA A 466 -27.62 -30.73 18.10
N HIS A 467 -28.14 -29.82 18.92
CA HIS A 467 -27.59 -28.47 19.04
C HIS A 467 -26.44 -28.49 20.05
N VAL A 468 -25.23 -28.20 19.57
CA VAL A 468 -24.00 -28.33 20.36
C VAL A 468 -23.46 -26.95 20.73
N VAL A 469 -23.38 -26.68 22.03
CA VAL A 469 -22.83 -25.42 22.56
C VAL A 469 -21.48 -25.70 23.21
N THR A 470 -20.49 -24.89 22.89
CA THR A 470 -19.17 -24.96 23.51
C THR A 470 -18.88 -23.77 24.38
N GLY A 471 -18.10 -23.98 25.44
CA GLY A 471 -17.74 -22.93 26.37
C GLY A 471 -16.41 -23.13 27.08
N VAL A 472 -15.91 -22.03 27.65
CA VAL A 472 -14.72 -21.99 28.50
C VAL A 472 -15.15 -21.73 29.93
N ILE A 473 -14.65 -22.53 30.87
CA ILE A 473 -14.94 -22.36 32.29
C ILE A 473 -14.38 -21.03 32.77
N ASP A 474 -15.24 -20.20 33.36
CA ASP A 474 -14.90 -18.88 33.88
C ASP A 474 -15.80 -18.57 35.08
N ARG A 475 -15.19 -18.19 36.22
CA ARG A 475 -15.92 -17.79 37.44
C ARG A 475 -16.88 -16.62 37.22
N ARG A 476 -16.58 -15.76 36.23
CA ARG A 476 -17.41 -14.63 35.78
C ARG A 476 -18.27 -14.98 34.56
N GLY A 477 -18.46 -16.26 34.26
CA GLY A 477 -19.33 -16.72 33.18
C GLY A 477 -20.80 -16.45 33.47
N ASN A 478 -21.55 -16.11 32.41
CA ASN A 478 -22.99 -15.83 32.48
C ASN A 478 -23.85 -17.08 32.33
N ASN A 479 -23.26 -18.22 31.91
CA ASN A 479 -23.95 -19.48 31.75
C ASN A 479 -23.50 -20.47 32.83
N ARG A 480 -24.35 -21.47 33.12
CA ARG A 480 -24.10 -22.45 34.17
C ARG A 480 -24.60 -23.84 33.75
N ILE A 481 -23.80 -24.85 34.08
CA ILE A 481 -24.20 -26.27 34.03
C ILE A 481 -23.70 -26.94 35.32
N GLY A 482 -24.59 -27.64 36.04
CA GLY A 482 -24.30 -28.13 37.39
C GLY A 482 -23.81 -26.99 38.31
N ASN A 483 -22.60 -27.12 38.85
CA ASN A 483 -21.95 -26.09 39.68
C ASN A 483 -20.89 -25.25 38.95
N VAL A 484 -20.80 -25.38 37.62
CA VAL A 484 -19.74 -24.74 36.82
C VAL A 484 -20.30 -23.57 36.02
N LYS A 485 -19.64 -22.41 36.14
CA LYS A 485 -19.91 -21.22 35.32
C LYS A 485 -18.99 -21.19 34.11
N TYR A 486 -19.53 -20.78 32.96
CA TYR A 486 -18.78 -20.73 31.71
C TYR A 486 -19.23 -19.60 30.79
N LYS A 487 -18.38 -19.25 29.83
CA LYS A 487 -18.68 -18.35 28.71
C LYS A 487 -18.77 -19.17 27.42
N VAL A 488 -19.82 -18.95 26.64
CA VAL A 488 -19.97 -19.57 25.32
C VAL A 488 -18.87 -19.06 24.40
N ILE A 489 -18.30 -19.96 23.62
CA ILE A 489 -17.37 -19.62 22.54
C ILE A 489 -17.80 -20.35 21.26
N ASP A 490 -17.43 -19.81 20.11
CA ASP A 490 -17.65 -20.44 18.80
C ASP A 490 -17.12 -21.89 18.81
N PRO A 491 -17.92 -22.92 18.47
CA PRO A 491 -17.49 -24.30 18.33
C PRO A 491 -16.30 -24.49 17.39
N ILE A 492 -16.18 -23.71 16.32
CA ILE A 492 -15.00 -23.79 15.44
C ILE A 492 -13.75 -23.29 16.18
N ALA A 493 -13.83 -22.17 16.88
CA ALA A 493 -12.74 -21.68 17.72
C ALA A 493 -12.42 -22.64 18.88
N TRP A 494 -13.44 -23.25 19.49
CA TRP A 494 -13.27 -24.27 20.53
C TRP A 494 -12.50 -25.47 20.01
N TYR A 495 -12.84 -25.97 18.80
CA TYR A 495 -12.15 -27.10 18.18
C TYR A 495 -10.65 -26.82 18.06
N TYR A 496 -10.27 -25.63 17.57
CA TYR A 496 -8.86 -25.28 17.44
C TYR A 496 -8.13 -25.08 18.76
N LYS A 497 -8.86 -24.74 19.83
CA LYS A 497 -8.29 -24.46 21.16
C LYS A 497 -8.19 -25.70 22.04
N PHE A 498 -9.14 -26.64 21.94
CA PHE A 498 -9.33 -27.72 22.91
C PHE A 498 -9.51 -29.11 22.31
N LYS A 499 -9.45 -29.27 20.97
CA LYS A 499 -9.60 -30.60 20.38
C LYS A 499 -8.66 -31.60 21.07
N PRO A 500 -9.15 -32.81 21.40
CA PRO A 500 -8.26 -33.86 21.85
C PRO A 500 -7.19 -34.10 20.78
N ASN A 501 -5.94 -34.29 21.18
CA ASN A 501 -4.95 -34.91 20.29
C ASN A 501 -5.53 -36.29 19.94
N ASN A 502 -5.66 -36.60 18.64
CA ASN A 502 -6.04 -37.95 18.24
C ASN A 502 -5.09 -38.96 18.92
N PRO A 503 -5.58 -40.10 19.40
CA PRO A 503 -4.70 -41.21 19.77
C PRO A 503 -3.83 -41.65 18.58
#